data_AF-A0A9Q4EZ96-F1
#
_entry.id   AF-A0A9Q4EZ96-F1
#
_cell.length_a   1.000
_cell.length_b   1.000
_cell.length_c   1.000
_cell.angle_alpha   90.00
_cell.angle_beta   90.00
_cell.angle_gamma   90.00
#
_symmetry.space_group_name_H-M   'P 1'
#
loop_
_entity.id
_entity.type
_entity.pdbx_description
1 polymer ?
#
loop_
_entity_poly.entity_id
_entity_poly.type
_entity_poly.pdbx_seq_one_letter_code
_entity_poly.pdbx_strand_id
1 'polypeptide(L)'
;MSDMKPVEEYKILDEPSLEKIRTLSVYYSKRSQLSKAKEELRELLEELEEAPNPFDFEDLVFLTDNTWSEVADVFIMLMQLIMQHESAEKVSEEINYKLNRQFNRISKENIPEWKEKMLNTFLGGR
;
A
#
# COMPACT_ATOMS: atom_id res chain seq x y z
N MET A 1 1.55 -8.36 -27.70
CA MET A 1 2.66 -7.76 -26.94
C MET A 1 2.02 -6.84 -25.94
N SER A 2 2.34 -7.00 -24.66
CA SER A 2 1.64 -6.33 -23.54
C SER A 2 1.99 -4.85 -23.50
N ASP A 3 0.97 -3.97 -23.57
CA ASP A 3 1.08 -2.52 -23.38
C ASP A 3 1.34 -2.13 -21.90
N MET A 4 1.78 -3.07 -21.06
CA MET A 4 2.26 -2.72 -19.73
C MET A 4 3.53 -1.90 -19.89
N LYS A 5 3.40 -0.60 -19.61
CA LYS A 5 4.55 0.26 -19.34
C LYS A 5 5.49 -0.49 -18.38
N PRO A 6 6.82 -0.42 -18.59
CA PRO A 6 7.76 -0.94 -17.61
C PRO A 6 7.38 -0.41 -16.23
N VAL A 7 7.54 -1.23 -15.19
CA VAL A 7 7.36 -0.78 -13.81
C VAL A 7 8.26 0.44 -13.64
N GLU A 8 7.67 1.64 -13.68
CA GLU A 8 8.39 2.85 -13.33
C GLU A 8 8.93 2.64 -11.91
N GLU A 9 10.17 3.01 -11.65
CA GLU A 9 10.71 2.97 -10.29
C GLU A 9 9.87 3.95 -9.44
N TYR A 10 8.85 3.42 -8.76
CA TYR A 10 8.03 4.19 -7.83
C TYR A 10 8.88 4.50 -6.59
N LYS A 11 9.65 5.59 -6.67
CA LYS A 11 10.44 6.08 -5.54
C LYS A 11 9.55 6.91 -4.62
N ILE A 12 8.88 6.23 -3.69
CA ILE A 12 8.02 6.87 -2.68
C ILE A 12 8.87 7.55 -1.59
N LEU A 13 10.00 6.95 -1.20
CA LEU A 13 10.92 7.50 -0.20
C LEU A 13 12.37 7.46 -0.69
N ASP A 14 13.14 8.48 -0.33
CA ASP A 14 14.60 8.51 -0.46
C ASP A 14 15.30 8.20 0.87
N GLU A 15 16.62 7.96 0.83
CA GLU A 15 17.41 7.65 2.03
C GLU A 15 17.29 8.72 3.12
N PRO A 16 17.38 10.04 2.83
CA PRO A 16 17.15 11.08 3.83
C PRO A 16 15.79 10.99 4.52
N SER A 17 14.72 10.67 3.78
CA SER A 17 13.37 10.54 4.35
C SER A 17 13.26 9.31 5.25
N LEU A 18 13.88 8.19 4.86
CA LEU A 18 13.93 7.00 5.71
C LEU A 18 14.65 7.26 7.05
N GLU A 19 15.75 8.02 7.03
CA GLU A 19 16.47 8.37 8.26
C GLU A 19 15.66 9.32 9.17
N LYS A 20 14.91 10.25 8.59
CA LYS A 20 13.96 11.09 9.35
C LYS A 20 12.87 10.25 10.01
N ILE A 21 12.27 9.31 9.26
CA ILE A 21 11.25 8.39 9.79
C ILE A 21 11.84 7.54 10.92
N ARG A 22 13.06 7.03 10.75
CA ARG A 22 13.77 6.28 11.79
C ARG A 22 14.01 7.13 13.04
N THR A 23 14.41 8.39 12.87
CA THR A 23 14.61 9.32 13.99
C THR A 23 13.31 9.55 14.78
N LEU A 24 12.19 9.73 14.08
CA LEU A 24 10.87 9.87 14.72
C LEU A 24 10.42 8.57 15.41
N SER A 25 10.75 7.42 14.82
CA SER A 25 10.38 6.10 15.35
C SER A 25 11.01 5.83 16.73
N VAL A 26 12.23 6.32 16.95
CA VAL A 26 12.95 6.19 18.23
C VAL A 26 12.65 7.32 19.23
N TYR A 27 12.24 8.50 18.76
CA TYR A 27 11.96 9.66 19.61
C TYR A 27 10.66 9.52 20.42
N TYR A 28 9.58 9.09 19.77
CA TYR A 28 8.29 8.92 20.43
C TYR A 28 8.12 7.53 21.05
N SER A 29 7.33 7.43 22.11
CA SER A 29 7.02 6.13 22.72
C SER A 29 6.12 5.26 21.82
N LYS A 30 6.21 3.93 21.98
CA LYS A 30 5.33 2.95 21.31
C LYS A 30 3.85 3.28 21.45
N ARG A 31 3.43 3.71 22.65
CA ARG A 31 2.03 4.10 22.91
C ARG A 31 1.63 5.35 22.13
N SER A 32 2.50 6.36 22.07
CA SER A 32 2.24 7.60 21.34
C SER A 32 2.11 7.33 19.84
N GLN A 33 3.04 6.57 19.26
CA GLN A 33 2.99 6.23 17.83
C GLN A 33 1.79 5.36 17.50
N LEU A 34 1.44 4.38 18.34
CA LEU A 34 0.21 3.61 18.13
C LEU A 34 -1.04 4.50 18.19
N SER A 35 -1.07 5.51 19.06
CA SER A 35 -2.19 6.45 19.13
C SER A 35 -2.29 7.28 17.85
N LYS A 36 -1.17 7.86 17.40
CA LYS A 36 -1.14 8.69 16.20
C LYS A 36 -1.42 7.88 14.93
N ALA A 37 -0.88 6.66 14.81
CA ALA A 37 -1.21 5.78 13.69
C ALA A 37 -2.71 5.46 13.58
N LYS A 38 -3.41 5.36 14.73
CA LYS A 38 -4.88 5.19 14.73
C LYS A 38 -5.64 6.47 14.38
N GLU A 39 -5.03 7.63 14.54
CA GLU A 39 -5.58 8.93 14.15
C GLU A 39 -5.50 9.06 12.63
N GLU A 40 -4.30 8.91 12.05
CA GLU A 40 -4.11 8.99 10.58
C GLU A 40 -4.97 7.95 9.84
N LEU A 41 -5.11 6.74 10.40
CA LEU A 41 -5.98 5.71 9.81
C LEU A 41 -7.46 6.11 9.80
N ARG A 42 -7.91 6.95 10.73
CA ARG A 42 -9.28 7.49 10.74
C ARG A 42 -9.41 8.65 9.77
N GLU A 43 -8.44 9.56 9.75
CA GLU A 43 -8.42 10.69 8.81
C GLU A 43 -8.42 10.18 7.36
N LEU A 44 -7.58 9.18 7.04
CA LEU A 44 -7.62 8.53 5.73
C LEU A 44 -8.95 7.82 5.45
N LEU A 45 -9.56 7.18 6.46
CA LEU A 45 -10.86 6.53 6.27
C LEU A 45 -11.95 7.56 5.94
N GLU A 46 -11.98 8.68 6.66
CA GLU A 46 -12.93 9.78 6.42
C GLU A 46 -12.79 10.31 4.98
N GLU A 47 -11.57 10.60 4.53
CA GLU A 47 -11.31 11.06 3.15
C GLU A 47 -11.73 10.02 2.09
N LEU A 48 -11.53 8.72 2.36
CA LEU A 48 -11.93 7.64 1.45
C LEU A 48 -13.46 7.44 1.42
N GLU A 49 -14.14 7.63 2.54
CA GLU A 49 -15.61 7.56 2.61
C GLU A 49 -16.28 8.76 1.92
N GLU A 50 -15.61 9.91 1.90
CA GLU A 50 -16.06 11.11 1.20
C GLU A 50 -15.70 11.14 -0.30
N ALA A 51 -14.91 10.17 -0.78
CA ALA A 51 -14.48 10.10 -2.17
C ALA A 51 -15.69 10.02 -3.12
N PRO A 52 -15.86 10.98 -4.05
CA PRO A 52 -17.00 10.98 -4.94
C PRO A 52 -16.92 9.82 -5.95
N ASN A 53 -18.00 9.04 -5.99
CA ASN A 53 -18.29 8.07 -7.04
C ASN A 53 -19.63 8.45 -7.72
N PRO A 54 -19.62 9.41 -8.66
CA PRO A 54 -20.86 9.83 -9.30
C PRO A 54 -21.49 8.66 -10.06
N PHE A 55 -22.77 8.41 -9.75
CA PHE A 55 -23.62 7.38 -10.35
C PHE A 55 -23.19 5.92 -10.08
N ASP A 56 -22.38 5.67 -9.04
CA ASP A 56 -21.90 4.34 -8.66
C ASP A 56 -21.23 3.57 -9.82
N PHE A 57 -20.55 4.29 -10.73
CA PHE A 57 -19.82 3.66 -11.81
C PHE A 57 -18.53 3.02 -11.28
N GLU A 58 -18.27 1.78 -11.69
CA GLU A 58 -17.18 0.95 -11.16
C GLU A 58 -15.80 1.61 -11.28
N ASP A 59 -15.54 2.32 -12.38
CA ASP A 59 -14.25 2.93 -12.69
C ASP A 59 -14.19 4.45 -12.44
N LEU A 60 -15.23 5.06 -11.84
CA LEU A 60 -15.34 6.51 -11.71
C LEU A 60 -15.22 6.97 -10.24
N VAL A 61 -14.04 6.77 -9.66
CA VAL A 61 -13.70 7.24 -8.31
C VAL A 61 -12.67 8.36 -8.39
N PHE A 62 -12.92 9.49 -7.73
CA PHE A 62 -11.96 10.59 -7.66
C PHE A 62 -11.44 10.78 -6.23
N LEU A 63 -10.13 10.82 -6.07
CA LEU A 63 -9.46 11.11 -4.81
C LEU A 63 -8.90 12.52 -4.84
N THR A 64 -8.94 13.20 -3.69
CA THR A 64 -8.50 14.59 -3.57
C THR A 64 -7.02 14.67 -3.16
N ASP A 65 -6.43 15.86 -3.24
CA ASP A 65 -5.08 16.10 -2.71
C ASP A 65 -4.99 15.81 -1.20
N ASN A 66 -6.07 16.05 -0.45
CA ASN A 66 -6.15 15.70 0.97
C ASN A 66 -6.03 14.19 1.16
N THR A 67 -6.75 13.39 0.37
CA THR A 67 -6.63 11.92 0.43
C THR A 67 -5.19 11.46 0.28
N TRP A 68 -4.43 12.06 -0.64
CA TRP A 68 -3.01 11.72 -0.82
C TRP A 68 -2.12 12.17 0.34
N SER A 69 -2.45 13.28 1.00
CA SER A 69 -1.80 13.70 2.25
C SER A 69 -2.01 12.65 3.33
N GLU A 70 -3.25 12.22 3.56
CA GLU A 70 -3.57 11.21 4.59
C GLU A 70 -2.96 9.84 4.27
N VAL A 71 -2.85 9.47 2.98
CA VAL A 71 -2.10 8.29 2.55
C VAL A 71 -0.62 8.40 2.96
N ALA A 72 -0.01 9.57 2.78
CA ALA A 72 1.39 9.79 3.16
C ALA A 72 1.58 9.70 4.68
N ASP A 73 0.67 10.29 5.45
CA ASP A 73 0.73 10.26 6.92
C ASP A 73 0.56 8.84 7.47
N VAL A 74 -0.43 8.09 6.98
CA VAL A 74 -0.59 6.66 7.31
C VAL A 74 0.67 5.88 6.93
N PHE A 75 1.23 6.11 5.74
CA PHE A 75 2.44 5.40 5.30
C PHE A 75 3.63 5.66 6.23
N ILE A 76 3.87 6.92 6.60
CA ILE A 76 4.90 7.32 7.56
C ILE A 76 4.68 6.62 8.91
N MET A 77 3.45 6.64 9.43
CA MET A 77 3.13 6.05 10.72
C MET A 77 3.31 4.53 10.73
N LEU A 78 2.92 3.83 9.66
CA LEU A 78 3.17 2.40 9.51
C LEU A 78 4.68 2.10 9.47
N MET A 79 5.46 2.89 8.74
CA MET A 79 6.92 2.74 8.70
C MET A 79 7.57 2.96 10.07
N GLN A 80 7.14 3.98 10.82
CA GLN A 80 7.62 4.20 12.19
C GLN A 80 7.32 3.00 13.09
N LEU A 81 6.10 2.46 13.04
CA LEU A 81 5.72 1.28 13.82
C LEU A 81 6.56 0.04 13.45
N ILE A 82 6.79 -0.19 12.15
CA ILE A 82 7.60 -1.31 11.67
C ILE A 82 9.05 -1.19 12.19
N MET A 83 9.64 0.00 12.07
CA MET A 83 11.00 0.26 12.53
C MET A 83 11.13 0.14 14.04
N GLN A 84 10.20 0.73 14.79
CA GLN A 84 10.21 0.73 16.27
C GLN A 84 10.00 -0.67 16.87
N HIS A 85 9.41 -1.59 16.10
CA HIS A 85 9.20 -2.98 16.49
C HIS A 85 10.13 -3.97 15.78
N GLU A 86 11.13 -3.48 15.04
CA GLU A 86 12.12 -4.31 14.32
C GLU A 86 11.46 -5.39 13.45
N SER A 87 10.30 -5.09 12.87
CA SER A 87 9.40 -6.07 12.25
C SER A 87 9.38 -6.00 10.72
N ALA A 88 10.38 -5.35 10.10
CA ALA A 88 10.43 -5.13 8.65
C ALA A 88 10.44 -6.44 7.85
N GLU A 89 11.25 -7.42 8.27
CA GLU A 89 11.34 -8.75 7.64
C GLU A 89 9.97 -9.45 7.68
N LYS A 90 9.35 -9.51 8.86
CA LYS A 90 8.02 -10.11 9.05
C LYS A 90 6.95 -9.45 8.19
N VAL A 91 6.93 -8.12 8.10
CA VAL A 91 5.96 -7.40 7.25
C VAL A 91 6.21 -7.68 5.77
N SER A 92 7.47 -7.75 5.33
CA SER A 92 7.82 -8.13 3.97
C SER A 92 7.34 -9.54 3.61
N GLU A 93 7.56 -10.53 4.49
CA GLU A 93 7.04 -11.90 4.31
C GLU A 93 5.51 -11.92 4.18
N GLU A 94 4.80 -11.20 5.06
CA GLU A 94 3.34 -11.09 5.03
C GLU A 94 2.82 -10.42 3.75
N ILE A 95 3.50 -9.38 3.27
CA ILE A 95 3.17 -8.73 1.99
C ILE A 95 3.29 -9.72 0.84
N ASN A 96 4.44 -10.41 0.73
CA ASN A 96 4.67 -11.38 -0.33
C ASN A 96 3.65 -12.52 -0.31
N TYR A 97 3.37 -13.07 0.87
CA TYR A 97 2.35 -14.10 1.03
C TYR A 97 0.96 -13.63 0.59
N LYS A 98 0.55 -12.42 1.01
CA LYS A 98 -0.77 -11.86 0.69
C LYS A 98 -0.91 -11.53 -0.79
N LEU A 99 0.12 -10.94 -1.41
CA LEU A 99 0.13 -10.67 -2.85
C LEU A 99 0.00 -11.99 -3.64
N ASN A 100 0.84 -12.99 -3.34
CA ASN A 100 0.73 -14.31 -3.97
C ASN A 100 -0.66 -14.93 -3.80
N ARG A 101 -1.27 -14.77 -2.62
CA ARG A 101 -2.64 -15.24 -2.37
C ARG A 101 -3.68 -14.49 -3.22
N GLN A 102 -3.53 -13.18 -3.42
CA GLN A 102 -4.42 -12.40 -4.28
C GLN A 102 -4.28 -12.81 -5.75
N PHE A 103 -3.05 -12.94 -6.27
CA PHE A 103 -2.80 -13.43 -7.63
C PHE A 103 -3.39 -14.83 -7.86
N ASN A 104 -3.29 -15.73 -6.87
CA ASN A 104 -3.92 -17.05 -6.90
C ASN A 104 -5.46 -17.04 -6.85
N ARG A 105 -6.10 -15.97 -6.37
CA ARG A 105 -7.56 -15.80 -6.43
C ARG A 105 -7.97 -15.35 -7.83
N ILE A 106 -7.28 -14.34 -8.37
CA ILE A 106 -7.53 -13.82 -9.72
C ILE A 106 -7.34 -14.91 -10.77
N SER A 107 -6.35 -15.81 -10.62
CA SER A 107 -6.12 -16.91 -11.58
C SER A 107 -7.22 -17.97 -11.60
N LYS A 108 -8.08 -18.01 -10.58
CA LYS A 108 -9.25 -18.91 -10.52
C LYS A 108 -10.53 -18.25 -11.02
N GLU A 109 -10.51 -16.95 -11.27
CA GLU A 109 -11.61 -16.23 -11.90
C GLU A 109 -11.57 -16.51 -13.42
N ASN A 110 -12.74 -16.51 -14.06
CA ASN A 110 -12.79 -16.64 -15.52
C ASN A 110 -12.34 -15.31 -16.16
N ILE A 111 -11.03 -15.19 -16.37
CA ILE A 111 -10.38 -13.98 -16.86
C ILE A 111 -10.01 -14.13 -18.35
N PRO A 112 -9.94 -13.02 -19.11
CA PRO A 112 -9.43 -13.04 -20.48
C PRO A 112 -8.01 -13.65 -20.58
N GLU A 113 -7.74 -14.37 -21.67
CA GLU A 113 -6.47 -15.10 -21.90
C GLU A 113 -5.20 -14.23 -21.73
N TRP A 114 -5.27 -12.93 -22.05
CA TRP A 114 -4.15 -12.01 -21.87
C TRP A 114 -3.85 -11.73 -20.38
N LYS A 115 -4.88 -11.68 -19.52
CA LYS A 115 -4.72 -11.57 -18.06
C LYS A 115 -4.14 -12.86 -17.50
N GLU A 116 -4.59 -14.02 -18.01
CA GLU A 116 -4.06 -15.33 -17.60
C GLU A 116 -2.55 -15.47 -17.90
N LYS A 117 -2.11 -15.09 -19.10
CA LYS A 117 -0.67 -15.07 -19.46
C LYS A 117 0.17 -14.18 -18.55
N MET A 118 -0.37 -13.02 -18.17
CA MET A 118 0.29 -12.11 -17.22
C MET A 118 0.40 -12.72 -15.82
N LEU A 119 -0.68 -13.29 -15.28
CA LEU A 119 -0.68 -13.92 -13.95
C LEU A 119 0.30 -15.10 -13.85
N ASN A 120 0.40 -15.91 -14.91
CA ASN A 120 1.35 -17.03 -14.96
C ASN A 120 2.81 -16.58 -14.86
N THR A 121 3.13 -15.34 -15.22
CA THR A 121 4.48 -14.78 -15.07
C THR A 121 4.80 -14.50 -13.59
N PHE A 122 3.82 -14.03 -12.81
CA PHE A 122 3.98 -13.71 -11.39
C PHE A 122 3.87 -14.91 -10.45
N LEU A 123 3.02 -15.89 -10.80
CA LEU A 123 2.82 -17.09 -9.98
C LEU A 123 3.88 -18.18 -10.19
N GLY A 124 4.87 -17.94 -11.07
CA GLY A 124 5.86 -18.94 -11.44
C GLY A 124 5.22 -20.04 -12.27
N GLY A 125 4.87 -19.74 -13.53
CA GLY A 125 4.45 -20.74 -14.49
C GLY A 125 5.54 -21.80 -14.67
N ARG A 126 5.19 -23.04 -14.26
CA ARG A 126 5.95 -24.31 -14.33
C ARG A 126 7.36 -24.28 -14.92
#